data_AF-A0A3C0VAZ2-F1
#
_entry.id   AF-A0A3C0VAZ2-F1
#
_cell.length_a   1.000
_cell.length_b   1.000
_cell.length_c   1.000
_cell.angle_alpha   90.00
_cell.angle_beta   90.00
_cell.angle_gamma   90.00
#
_symmetry.space_group_name_H-M   'P 1'
#
loop_
_entity.id
_entity.type
_entity.pdbx_description
1 polymer ?
#
loop_
_entity_poly.entity_id
_entity_poly.type
_entity_poly.pdbx_seq_one_letter_code
_entity_poly.pdbx_strand_id
1 'polypeptide(L)' 'MAMEAMVMKEASGIVEHGQVKLPQGVVLPDGTPVKITWQESGGVESPIEREPLTDEDVAADLAWATGKRFRK' A
#
# COMPACT_ATOMS: atom_id res chain seq x y z
N MET A 1 -6.30 -29.85 36.66
CA MET A 1 -6.27 -29.83 35.18
C MET A 1 -5.53 -28.57 34.79
N ALA A 2 -4.30 -28.69 34.30
CA ALA A 2 -3.51 -27.55 33.86
C ALA A 2 -4.03 -27.10 32.50
N MET A 3 -4.42 -25.84 32.36
CA MET A 3 -4.69 -25.22 31.07
C MET A 3 -3.32 -25.07 30.38
N GLU A 4 -3.03 -25.93 29.41
CA GLU A 4 -1.90 -25.71 28.51
C GLU A 4 -2.12 -24.35 27.83
N ALA A 5 -1.23 -23.42 28.12
CA ALA A 5 -1.17 -22.16 27.40
C ALA A 5 -0.93 -22.49 25.92
N MET A 6 -1.88 -22.17 25.05
CA MET A 6 -1.66 -22.22 23.60
C MET A 6 -0.46 -21.33 23.27
N VAL A 7 0.69 -21.95 23.04
CA VAL A 7 1.88 -21.25 22.53
C VAL A 7 1.56 -20.81 21.11
N MET A 8 1.22 -19.53 20.95
CA MET A 8 1.07 -18.91 19.64
C MET A 8 2.45 -18.90 18.97
N LYS A 9 2.65 -19.78 18.00
CA LYS A 9 3.86 -19.78 17.15
C LYS A 9 3.56 -18.93 15.92
N GLU A 10 4.30 -17.84 15.78
CA GLU A 10 4.20 -16.96 14.61
C GLU A 10 5.14 -17.47 13.52
N ALA A 11 4.65 -17.58 12.29
CA ALA A 11 5.44 -17.95 11.12
C ALA A 11 5.13 -16.97 9.99
N SER A 12 6.17 -16.39 9.41
CA SER A 12 6.06 -15.47 8.26
C SER A 12 6.37 -16.22 6.98
N GLY A 13 5.47 -16.16 6.01
CA GLY A 13 5.63 -16.78 4.69
C GLY A 13 5.52 -15.76 3.56
N ILE A 14 5.96 -16.16 2.37
CA ILE A 14 5.85 -15.33 1.16
C ILE A 14 4.69 -15.87 0.32
N VAL A 15 3.84 -14.99 -0.19
CA VAL A 15 2.79 -15.37 -1.15
C VAL A 15 3.38 -15.41 -2.55
N GLU A 16 3.43 -16.59 -3.16
CA GLU A 16 3.83 -16.78 -4.56
C GLU A 16 2.71 -17.48 -5.33
N HIS A 17 2.27 -16.91 -6.46
CA HIS A 17 1.16 -17.44 -7.28
C HIS A 17 -0.15 -17.71 -6.50
N GLY A 18 -0.44 -16.92 -5.47
CA GLY A 18 -1.62 -17.10 -4.62
C GLY A 18 -1.49 -18.20 -3.57
N GLN A 19 -0.31 -18.81 -3.41
CA GLN A 19 -0.02 -19.79 -2.37
C GLN A 19 0.89 -19.18 -1.31
N VAL A 20 0.55 -19.36 -0.03
CA VAL A 20 1.41 -18.95 1.09
C VAL A 20 2.51 -20.00 1.25
N LYS A 21 3.74 -19.65 0.89
CA LYS A 21 4.92 -20.48 1.16
C LYS A 21 5.42 -20.21 2.56
N LEU A 22 5.29 -21.22 3.42
CA LEU A 22 5.88 -21.21 4.75
C LEU A 22 7.39 -21.50 4.66
N PRO A 23 8.19 -20.96 5.58
CA PRO A 23 9.62 -21.22 5.63
C PRO A 23 9.89 -22.69 5.93
N GLN A 24 11.03 -23.19 5.43
CA GLN A 24 11.40 -24.59 5.61
C GLN A 24 11.51 -24.95 7.09
N GLY A 25 10.80 -26.00 7.51
CA GLY A 25 10.74 -26.46 8.91
C GLY A 25 9.44 -26.15 9.64
N VAL A 26 8.55 -25.32 9.07
CA VAL A 26 7.20 -25.11 9.61
C VAL A 26 6.26 -26.12 8.97
N VAL A 27 5.80 -27.08 9.78
CA VAL A 27 4.76 -28.04 9.42
C VAL A 27 3.51 -27.69 10.21
N LEU A 28 2.45 -27.25 9.53
CA LEU A 28 1.14 -27.05 10.13
C LEU A 28 0.30 -28.31 9.89
N PRO A 29 -0.28 -28.93 10.92
CA PRO A 29 -1.22 -30.03 10.72
C PRO A 29 -2.50 -29.53 10.03
N ASP A 30 -3.14 -30.43 9.27
CA ASP A 30 -4.38 -30.12 8.58
C ASP A 30 -5.47 -29.64 9.54
N GLY A 31 -6.22 -28.61 9.13
CA GLY A 31 -7.27 -28.01 9.95
C GLY A 31 -6.78 -27.01 11.00
N THR A 32 -5.47 -26.69 11.05
CA THR A 32 -4.97 -25.64 11.95
C THR A 32 -5.50 -24.26 11.52
N PRO A 33 -6.20 -23.52 12.40
CA PRO A 33 -6.63 -22.16 12.11
C PRO A 33 -5.42 -21.22 12.08
N VAL A 34 -5.27 -20.49 10.98
CA VAL A 34 -4.19 -19.51 10.78
C VAL A 34 -4.75 -18.09 10.76
N LYS A 35 -4.06 -17.16 11.42
CA LYS A 35 -4.35 -15.72 11.32
C LYS A 35 -3.37 -15.12 10.32
N ILE A 36 -3.89 -14.55 9.24
CA ILE A 36 -3.09 -13.86 8.22
C ILE A 36 -3.10 -12.37 8.54
N THR A 37 -1.92 -11.80 8.78
CA THR A 37 -1.73 -10.36 8.90
C THR A 37 -0.94 -9.91 7.67
N TRP A 38 -1.58 -9.19 6.75
CA TRP A 38 -0.90 -8.63 5.59
C TRP A 38 -0.48 -7.19 5.90
N GLN A 39 0.74 -6.82 5.49
CA GLN A 39 1.13 -5.42 5.36
C GLN A 39 0.94 -5.04 3.89
N GLU A 40 0.02 -4.12 3.61
CA GLU A 40 0.00 -3.44 2.30
C GLU A 40 1.26 -2.57 2.23
N SER A 41 2.34 -3.11 1.67
CA SER A 41 3.45 -2.28 1.21
C SER A 41 2.99 -1.55 -0.05
N GLY A 42 2.56 -0.30 0.10
CA GLY A 42 2.34 0.62 -1.02
C GLY A 42 0.91 1.08 -1.23
N GLY A 43 0.21 1.48 -0.18
CA GLY A 43 -0.77 2.55 -0.33
C GLY A 43 -0.03 3.83 -0.69
N VAL A 44 -0.54 4.62 -1.64
CA VAL A 44 -0.02 5.96 -1.96
C VAL A 44 -0.06 6.80 -0.67
N GLU A 45 1.07 6.89 0.04
CA GLU A 45 1.17 7.39 1.41
C GLU A 45 1.13 8.92 1.52
N SER A 46 0.69 9.65 0.50
CA SER A 46 0.49 11.09 0.61
C SER A 46 -0.63 11.54 -0.30
N PRO A 47 -1.56 12.41 0.17
CA PRO A 47 -2.20 13.31 -0.77
C PRO A 47 -1.07 13.96 -1.55
N ILE A 48 -1.13 13.93 -2.89
CA ILE A 48 -0.20 14.71 -3.70
C ILE A 48 -0.34 16.15 -3.19
N GLU A 49 0.65 16.64 -2.45
CA GLU A 49 0.73 18.05 -2.07
C GLU A 49 0.88 18.81 -3.38
N ARG A 50 -0.25 19.23 -3.94
CA ARG A 50 -0.25 20.10 -5.11
C ARG A 50 0.24 21.44 -4.61
N GLU A 51 1.46 21.79 -4.98
CA GLU A 51 1.98 23.14 -4.78
C GLU A 51 0.93 24.15 -5.26
N PRO A 52 0.60 25.17 -4.46
CA PRO A 52 -0.33 26.20 -4.89
C PRO A 52 0.22 26.86 -6.14
N LEU A 53 -0.63 27.00 -7.16
CA LEU A 53 -0.27 27.71 -8.40
C LEU A 53 0.21 29.12 -8.05
N THR A 54 1.30 29.55 -8.67
CA THR A 54 1.76 30.92 -8.54
C THR A 54 0.84 31.86 -9.33
N ASP A 55 0.85 33.15 -8.99
CA ASP A 55 0.11 34.17 -9.75
C ASP A 55 0.57 34.20 -11.23
N GLU A 56 1.83 33.85 -11.49
CA GLU A 56 2.40 33.73 -12.84
C GLU A 56 1.81 32.55 -13.63
N ASP A 57 1.66 31.39 -12.98
CA ASP A 57 1.02 30.21 -13.60
C ASP A 57 -0.44 30.50 -13.96
N VAL A 58 -1.17 31.14 -13.05
CA VAL A 58 -2.57 31.55 -13.27
C VAL A 58 -2.65 32.56 -14.43
N ALA A 59 -1.76 33.55 -14.49
CA ALA A 59 -1.73 34.53 -15.57
C ALA A 59 -1.38 33.92 -16.92
N ALA A 60 -0.44 32.97 -16.96
CA ALA A 60 -0.05 32.25 -18.17
C ALA A 60 -1.19 31.39 -18.71
N ASP A 61 -1.86 30.64 -17.84
CA ASP A 61 -3.04 29.85 -18.19
C ASP A 61 -4.19 30.73 -18.68
N LEU A 62 -4.45 31.86 -18.02
CA LEU A 62 -5.48 32.80 -18.45
C LEU A 62 -5.14 33.42 -19.82
N ALA A 63 -3.88 33.76 -20.08
CA ALA A 63 -3.44 34.31 -21.36
C ALA A 63 -3.50 33.28 -22.50
N TRP A 64 -3.25 32.01 -22.19
CA TRP A 64 -3.42 30.90 -23.11
C TRP A 64 -4.91 30.64 -23.41
N ALA A 65 -5.75 30.51 -22.36
CA ALA A 65 -7.18 30.23 -22.48
C ALA A 65 -7.96 31.36 -23.16
N THR A 66 -7.56 32.62 -22.94
CA THR A 66 -8.21 33.79 -23.58
C THR A 66 -7.65 34.11 -24.97
N GLY A 67 -6.69 33.32 -25.47
CA GLY A 67 -6.05 33.53 -26.78
C GLY A 67 -5.25 34.83 -26.88
N LYS A 68 -5.04 35.56 -25.77
CA LYS A 68 -4.28 36.82 -25.74
C LYS A 68 -2.81 36.63 -26.13
N ARG A 69 -2.24 35.43 -25.96
CA ARG A 69 -0.91 35.06 -26.47
C ARG A 69 -0.76 35.18 -28.01
N PHE A 70 -1.87 35.18 -28.76
CA PHE A 70 -1.87 35.20 -30.23
C PHE A 70 -2.41 36.51 -30.83
N ARG A 71 -2.83 37.46 -30.00
CA ARG A 71 -3.21 38.80 -30.46
C ARG A 71 -1.93 39.62 -30.70
N LYS A 72 -1.46 39.57 -31.95
CA LYS A 72 -0.41 40.43 -32.51
C LYS A 72 -0.95 41.82 -32.81
#